data_AF-A0A2M8P1E0-F1
#
_entry.id   AF-A0A2M8P1E0-F1
#
_cell.length_a   1.000
_cell.length_b   1.000
_cell.length_c   1.000
_cell.angle_alpha   90.00
_cell.angle_beta   90.00
_cell.angle_gamma   90.00
#
_symmetry.space_group_name_H-M   'P 1'
#
loop_
_entity.id
_entity.type
_entity.pdbx_description
1 polymer ?
#
loop_
_entity_poly.entity_id
_entity_poly.type
_entity_poly.pdbx_seq_one_letter_code
_entity_poly.pdbx_strand_id
1 'polypeptide(L)'
;MIRESRPLGVTILSAYYILWGLATALWSLLTSIFGVVIVCFAPGLLAGGVWGLIQGVLSMILGFSFYGGKDWARALVIVLALLGIGAGVLSIVNYGFGFGTLLNIAINAFVLFYVNSEGVERFFASR
;
A
#
# COMPACT_ATOMS: atom_id res chain seq x y z
N MET A 1 31.52 1.14 -9.07
CA MET A 1 30.05 1.22 -9.07
C MET A 1 29.65 2.20 -7.98
N ILE A 2 29.20 3.40 -8.35
CA ILE A 2 28.72 4.39 -7.37
C ILE A 2 27.35 3.88 -6.93
N ARG A 3 27.22 3.45 -5.67
CA ARG A 3 25.90 3.19 -5.08
C ARG A 3 25.19 4.53 -5.02
N GLU A 4 24.22 4.75 -5.89
CA GLU A 4 23.35 5.92 -5.80
C GLU A 4 22.73 5.94 -4.41
N SER A 5 22.88 7.08 -3.73
CA SER A 5 22.26 7.30 -2.44
C SER A 5 20.75 7.23 -2.61
N ARG A 6 20.11 6.59 -1.64
CA ARG A 6 18.69 6.26 -1.78
C ARG A 6 17.83 7.53 -1.75
N PRO A 7 16.92 7.73 -2.72
CA PRO A 7 16.08 8.93 -2.74
C PRO A 7 15.18 9.00 -1.50
N LEU A 8 15.06 10.19 -0.89
CA LEU A 8 14.27 10.40 0.32
C LEU A 8 12.81 9.94 0.17
N GLY A 9 12.19 10.14 -0.99
CA GLY A 9 10.81 9.68 -1.20
C GLY A 9 10.66 8.17 -1.27
N VAL A 10 11.71 7.40 -1.63
CA VAL A 10 11.68 5.92 -1.53
C VAL A 10 11.70 5.50 -0.06
N THR A 11 12.41 6.24 0.79
CA THR A 11 12.38 6.02 2.25
C THR A 11 11.01 6.35 2.83
N ILE A 12 10.42 7.49 2.47
CA ILE A 12 9.09 7.90 2.93
C ILE A 12 8.02 6.90 2.48
N LEU A 13 8.01 6.50 1.20
CA LEU A 13 7.07 5.50 0.67
C LEU A 13 7.22 4.15 1.38
N SER A 14 8.45 3.69 1.58
CA SER A 14 8.68 2.44 2.31
C SER A 14 8.16 2.50 3.75
N ALA A 15 8.41 3.62 4.44
CA ALA A 15 7.92 3.82 5.81
C ALA A 15 6.38 3.88 5.83
N TYR A 16 5.76 4.53 4.84
CA TYR A 16 4.31 4.56 4.69
C TYR A 16 3.72 3.15 4.57
N TYR A 17 4.25 2.31 3.67
CA TYR A 17 3.74 0.94 3.51
C TYR A 17 3.97 0.04 4.73
N ILE A 18 5.08 0.24 5.45
CA ILE A 18 5.37 -0.49 6.70
C ILE A 18 4.39 -0.05 7.80
N LEU A 19 4.23 1.26 8.01
CA LEU A 19 3.32 1.80 9.03
C LEU A 19 1.87 1.46 8.72
N TRP A 20 1.47 1.56 7.45
CA TRP A 20 0.14 1.16 7.00
C TRP A 20 -0.10 -0.34 7.22
N GLY A 21 0.87 -1.17 6.86
CA GLY A 21 0.81 -2.61 7.08
C GLY A 21 0.70 -2.96 8.56
N LEU A 22 1.49 -2.30 9.42
CA LEU A 22 1.46 -2.47 10.86
C LEU A 22 0.10 -2.07 11.45
N ALA A 23 -0.43 -0.90 11.07
CA ALA A 23 -1.73 -0.42 11.51
C ALA A 23 -2.85 -1.38 11.08
N THR A 24 -2.80 -1.87 9.84
CA THR A 24 -3.78 -2.83 9.31
C THR A 24 -3.71 -4.17 10.05
N ALA A 25 -2.51 -4.67 10.32
CA ALA A 25 -2.31 -5.90 11.08
C ALA A 25 -2.80 -5.77 12.53
N LEU A 26 -2.50 -4.65 13.21
CA LEU A 26 -2.96 -4.38 14.58
C LEU A 26 -4.48 -4.25 14.64
N TRP A 27 -5.08 -3.51 13.71
CA TRP A 27 -6.54 -3.41 13.60
C TRP A 27 -7.18 -4.79 13.39
N SER A 28 -6.59 -5.58 12.50
CA SER A 28 -7.05 -6.93 12.20
C SER A 28 -6.95 -7.88 13.40
N LEU A 29 -5.87 -7.79 14.18
CA LEU A 29 -5.72 -8.51 15.45
C LEU A 29 -6.76 -8.11 16.48
N LEU A 30 -7.05 -6.82 16.61
CA LEU A 30 -8.11 -6.35 17.50
C LEU A 30 -9.47 -6.93 17.06
N THR A 31 -9.81 -6.78 15.77
CA THR A 31 -11.09 -7.29 15.24
C THR A 31 -11.21 -8.81 15.30
N SER A 32 -10.11 -9.57 15.20
CA SER A 32 -10.14 -11.02 15.32
C SER A 32 -10.23 -11.49 16.78
N ILE A 33 -9.51 -10.87 17.71
CA ILE A 33 -9.57 -11.19 19.16
C ILE A 33 -10.96 -10.87 19.72
N PHE A 34 -11.51 -9.68 19.44
CA PHE A 34 -12.89 -9.36 19.81
C PHE A 34 -13.91 -10.16 18.97
N GLY A 35 -13.54 -10.50 17.73
CA GLY A 35 -14.30 -11.37 16.84
C GLY A 35 -14.52 -12.77 17.41
N VAL A 36 -13.55 -13.36 18.14
CA VAL A 36 -13.66 -14.67 18.79
C VAL A 36 -14.81 -14.73 19.81
N VAL A 37 -15.12 -13.62 20.49
CA VAL A 37 -16.25 -13.53 21.43
C VAL A 37 -17.59 -13.38 20.67
N ILE A 38 -17.56 -12.88 19.43
CA ILE A 38 -18.72 -12.55 18.59
C ILE A 38 -18.97 -13.60 17.48
N VAL A 39 -18.13 -14.64 17.35
CA VAL A 39 -18.16 -15.66 16.25
C VAL A 39 -19.50 -16.34 16.09
N CYS A 40 -20.25 -16.53 17.18
CA CYS A 40 -21.59 -17.11 17.13
C CYS A 40 -22.61 -16.21 16.40
N PHE A 41 -22.31 -14.93 16.18
CA PHE A 41 -23.21 -13.93 15.61
C PHE A 41 -22.70 -13.27 14.32
N ALA A 42 -21.39 -13.28 14.04
CA ALA A 42 -20.84 -12.65 12.84
C ALA A 42 -19.54 -13.32 12.33
N PRO A 43 -19.62 -14.49 11.67
CA PRO A 43 -18.46 -15.21 11.12
C PRO A 43 -17.67 -14.40 10.07
N GLY A 44 -18.31 -13.43 9.41
CA GLY A 44 -17.64 -12.51 8.49
C GLY A 44 -16.54 -11.65 9.13
N LEU A 45 -16.62 -11.37 10.44
CA LEU A 45 -15.60 -10.60 11.16
C LEU A 45 -14.29 -11.37 11.34
N LEU A 46 -14.35 -12.69 11.55
CA LEU A 46 -13.15 -13.52 11.59
C LEU A 46 -12.47 -13.58 10.23
N ALA A 47 -13.23 -13.82 9.15
CA ALA A 47 -12.69 -13.86 7.80
C ALA A 47 -12.07 -12.51 7.41
N GLY A 48 -12.71 -11.39 7.76
CA GLY A 48 -12.18 -10.05 7.57
C GLY A 48 -10.89 -9.79 8.37
N GLY A 49 -10.82 -10.23 9.62
CA GLY A 49 -9.62 -10.11 10.45
C GLY A 49 -8.44 -10.95 9.92
N VAL A 50 -8.68 -12.17 9.46
CA VAL A 50 -7.63 -13.00 8.84
C VAL A 50 -7.14 -12.36 7.53
N TRP A 51 -8.06 -11.86 6.70
CA TRP A 51 -7.70 -11.18 5.46
C TRP A 51 -6.88 -9.91 5.71
N GLY A 52 -7.29 -9.09 6.67
CA GLY A 52 -6.58 -7.87 7.01
C GLY A 52 -5.18 -8.13 7.60
N LEU A 53 -4.97 -9.24 8.31
CA LEU A 53 -3.65 -9.71 8.73
C LEU A 53 -2.74 -10.03 7.53
N ILE A 54 -3.26 -10.78 6.55
CA ILE A 54 -2.53 -11.11 5.33
C ILE A 54 -2.15 -9.82 4.58
N GLN A 55 -3.10 -8.90 4.42
CA GLN A 55 -2.84 -7.60 3.79
C GLN A 55 -1.78 -6.79 4.53
N GLY A 56 -1.86 -6.73 5.87
CA GLY A 56 -0.89 -6.01 6.68
C GLY A 56 0.53 -6.54 6.51
N VAL A 57 0.69 -7.87 6.53
CA VAL A 57 1.99 -8.54 6.30
C VAL A 57 2.51 -8.29 4.89
N LEU A 58 1.66 -8.44 3.85
CA LEU A 58 2.06 -8.17 2.48
C LEU A 58 2.48 -6.71 2.26
N SER A 59 1.79 -5.76 2.89
CA SER A 59 2.15 -4.34 2.84
C SER A 59 3.51 -4.08 3.50
N MET A 60 3.80 -4.73 4.64
CA MET A 60 5.11 -4.65 5.29
C MET A 60 6.22 -5.25 4.41
N ILE A 61 5.99 -6.43 3.82
CA ILE A 61 6.94 -7.08 2.90
C ILE A 61 7.24 -6.19 1.70
N LEU A 62 6.20 -5.57 1.13
CA LEU A 62 6.33 -4.61 0.04
C LEU A 62 7.15 -3.39 0.48
N GLY A 63 6.85 -2.82 1.64
CA GLY A 63 7.61 -1.69 2.19
C GLY A 63 9.10 -2.02 2.40
N PHE A 64 9.43 -3.17 2.98
CA PHE A 64 10.82 -3.62 3.13
C PHE A 64 11.50 -3.93 1.80
N SER A 65 10.77 -4.48 0.83
CA SER A 65 11.31 -4.81 -0.49
C SER A 65 11.55 -3.58 -1.35
N PHE A 66 10.65 -2.59 -1.25
CA PHE A 66 10.82 -1.26 -1.80
C PHE A 66 11.98 -0.53 -1.12
N TYR A 67 12.15 -0.74 0.19
CA TYR A 67 13.31 -0.24 0.94
C TYR A 67 14.63 -0.84 0.46
N GLY A 68 14.63 -2.13 0.14
CA GLY A 68 15.79 -2.83 -0.40
C GLY A 68 16.19 -2.43 -1.81
N GLY A 69 15.31 -1.72 -2.54
CA GLY A 69 15.52 -1.37 -3.95
C GLY A 69 15.23 -2.52 -4.91
N LYS A 70 14.34 -3.46 -4.54
CA LYS A 70 13.99 -4.58 -5.45
C LYS A 70 13.07 -4.11 -6.57
N ASP A 71 13.43 -4.37 -7.82
CA ASP A 71 12.65 -3.99 -9.01
C ASP A 71 11.19 -4.48 -8.99
N TRP A 72 10.96 -5.71 -8.54
CA TRP A 72 9.59 -6.24 -8.46
C TRP A 72 8.70 -5.45 -7.49
N ALA A 73 9.28 -4.86 -6.43
CA ALA A 73 8.52 -4.02 -5.50
C ALA A 73 8.14 -2.68 -6.16
N ARG A 74 9.00 -2.14 -7.02
CA ARG A 74 8.70 -0.98 -7.86
C ARG A 74 7.52 -1.27 -8.78
N ALA A 75 7.58 -2.38 -9.51
CA ALA A 75 6.50 -2.81 -10.40
C ALA A 75 5.18 -2.99 -9.63
N LEU A 76 5.22 -3.60 -8.44
CA LEU A 76 4.03 -3.83 -7.63
C LEU A 76 3.41 -2.53 -7.10
N VAL A 77 4.21 -1.55 -6.70
CA VAL A 77 3.73 -0.21 -6.32
C VAL A 77 3.05 0.50 -7.50
N ILE A 78 3.61 0.39 -8.70
CA ILE A 78 2.99 0.96 -9.92
C ILE A 78 1.63 0.31 -10.17
N VAL A 79 1.54 -1.02 -10.10
CA VAL A 79 0.27 -1.75 -10.28
C VAL A 79 -0.75 -1.34 -9.23
N LEU A 80 -0.37 -1.26 -7.95
CA LEU A 80 -1.25 -0.85 -6.87
C LEU A 80 -1.77 0.59 -7.04
N ALA A 81 -0.90 1.51 -7.48
CA ALA A 81 -1.29 2.89 -7.72
C ALA A 81 -2.28 3.01 -8.89
N LEU A 82 -2.08 2.24 -9.97
CA LEU A 82 -3.05 2.15 -11.08
C LEU A 82 -4.41 1.60 -10.62
N LEU A 83 -4.40 0.55 -9.80
CA LEU A 83 -5.62 0.00 -9.21
C LEU A 83 -6.33 1.02 -8.31
N GLY A 84 -5.57 1.79 -7.51
CA GLY A 84 -6.10 2.87 -6.68
C GLY A 84 -6.79 3.96 -7.49
N ILE A 85 -6.15 4.41 -8.58
CA ILE A 85 -6.77 5.37 -9.52
C ILE A 85 -8.04 4.78 -10.14
N GLY A 86 -7.97 3.53 -10.62
CA GLY A 86 -9.12 2.86 -11.22
C GLY A 86 -10.31 2.75 -10.26
N ALA A 87 -10.06 2.36 -9.01
CA ALA A 87 -11.07 2.33 -7.95
C ALA A 87 -11.64 3.72 -7.65
N GLY A 88 -10.80 4.75 -7.61
CA GLY A 88 -11.23 6.14 -7.45
C GLY A 88 -12.13 6.61 -8.60
N VAL A 89 -11.76 6.33 -9.85
CA VAL A 89 -12.56 6.67 -11.03
C VAL A 89 -13.90 5.93 -11.02
N LEU A 90 -13.90 4.62 -10.73
CA LEU A 90 -15.13 3.84 -10.58
C LEU A 90 -16.03 4.38 -9.46
N SER A 91 -15.43 4.84 -8.36
CA SER A 91 -16.16 5.47 -7.26
C SER A 91 -16.83 6.78 -7.69
N ILE A 92 -16.15 7.61 -8.51
CA ILE A 92 -16.74 8.84 -9.06
C ILE A 92 -17.93 8.51 -9.96
N VAL A 93 -17.81 7.49 -10.81
CA VAL A 93 -18.88 7.07 -11.73
C VAL A 93 -20.10 6.55 -10.97
N ASN A 94 -19.90 5.78 -9.91
CA ASN A 94 -21.00 5.12 -9.19
C ASN A 94 -21.61 5.96 -8.06
N TYR A 95 -20.81 6.81 -7.40
CA TYR A 95 -21.20 7.50 -6.16
C TYR A 95 -20.98 9.02 -6.20
N GLY A 96 -20.46 9.56 -7.31
CA GLY A 96 -20.26 11.00 -7.52
C GLY A 96 -18.93 11.54 -6.98
N PHE A 97 -18.75 12.86 -7.10
CA PHE A 97 -17.51 13.55 -6.73
C PHE A 97 -17.40 13.76 -5.22
N GLY A 98 -16.51 13.00 -4.58
CA GLY A 98 -16.10 13.19 -3.19
C GLY A 98 -14.67 13.74 -3.08
N PHE A 99 -14.45 14.64 -2.10
CA PHE A 99 -13.11 15.18 -1.81
C PHE A 99 -12.10 14.07 -1.50
N GLY A 100 -12.51 13.04 -0.75
CA GLY A 100 -11.66 11.88 -0.46
C GLY A 100 -11.27 11.09 -1.71
N THR A 101 -12.17 10.97 -2.69
CA THR A 101 -11.92 10.25 -3.94
C THR A 101 -10.91 11.01 -4.82
N LEU A 102 -11.05 12.33 -4.92
CA LEU A 102 -10.09 13.21 -5.59
C LEU A 102 -8.70 13.10 -4.96
N LEU A 103 -8.64 13.15 -3.63
CA LEU A 103 -7.38 13.07 -2.89
C LEU A 103 -6.71 11.70 -3.08
N ASN A 104 -7.51 10.61 -3.09
CA ASN A 104 -7.00 9.26 -3.38
C ASN A 104 -6.39 9.17 -4.79
N ILE A 105 -7.09 9.68 -5.81
CA ILE A 105 -6.58 9.69 -7.19
C ILE A 105 -5.30 10.54 -7.27
N ALA A 106 -5.28 11.72 -6.66
CA ALA A 106 -4.13 12.62 -6.67
C ALA A 106 -2.90 11.99 -6.01
N ILE A 107 -3.06 11.34 -4.85
CA ILE A 107 -1.96 10.63 -4.18
C ILE A 107 -1.43 9.51 -5.07
N ASN A 108 -2.31 8.65 -5.62
CA ASN A 108 -1.85 7.54 -6.46
C ASN A 108 -1.16 8.03 -7.75
N ALA A 109 -1.65 9.12 -8.36
CA ALA A 109 -1.01 9.75 -9.50
C ALA A 109 0.37 10.32 -9.15
N PHE A 110 0.50 10.96 -7.99
CA PHE A 110 1.79 11.44 -7.50
C PHE A 110 2.77 10.30 -7.25
N VAL A 111 2.31 9.20 -6.65
CA VAL A 111 3.14 7.99 -6.44
C VAL A 111 3.63 7.44 -7.78
N LEU A 112 2.76 7.32 -8.79
CA LEU A 112 3.16 6.88 -10.13
C LEU A 112 4.23 7.79 -10.75
N PHE A 113 4.03 9.10 -10.67
CA PHE A 113 4.98 10.07 -11.22
C PHE A 113 6.34 9.99 -10.50
N TYR A 114 6.32 9.88 -9.17
CA TYR A 114 7.53 9.79 -8.37
C TYR A 114 8.31 8.50 -8.64
N VAL A 115 7.62 7.36 -8.69
CA VAL A 115 8.23 6.03 -8.89
C VAL A 115 8.83 5.87 -10.30
N ASN A 116 8.34 6.65 -11.27
CA ASN A 116 8.87 6.73 -12.64
C ASN A 116 9.85 7.89 -12.87
N SER A 117 10.23 8.63 -11.83
CA SER A 117 11.28 9.64 -11.97
C SER A 117 12.64 8.97 -12.22
N GLU A 118 13.48 9.59 -13.06
CA GLU A 118 14.77 9.03 -13.45
C GLU A 118 15.66 8.65 -12.25
N GLY A 119 15.64 9.44 -11.18
CA GLY A 119 16.44 9.16 -9.98
C GLY A 119 15.96 7.95 -9.19
N VAL A 120 14.67 7.62 -9.24
CA VAL A 120 14.12 6.42 -8.62
C VAL A 120 14.36 5.20 -9.52
N GLU A 121 14.14 5.37 -10.82
CA GLU A 121 14.40 4.32 -11.81
C GLU A 121 15.85 3.83 -11.79
N ARG A 122 16.83 4.74 -11.74
CA ARG A 122 18.26 4.38 -11.65
C ARG A 122 18.62 3.69 -10.34
N PHE A 123 17.99 4.08 -9.22
CA PHE A 123 18.19 3.42 -7.93
C PHE A 123 17.71 1.96 -7.94
N PHE A 124 16.59 1.68 -8.62
CA PHE A 124 16.05 0.32 -8.75
C PHE A 124 16.82 -0.51 -9.79
N ALA A 125 17.17 0.07 -10.94
CA ALA A 125 17.95 -0.61 -11.99
C ALA A 125 19.40 -0.95 -11.60
N SER A 126 19.92 -0.33 -10.53
CA SER A 126 21.29 -0.56 -10.04
C SER A 126 21.40 -1.61 -8.92
N ARG A 127 20.31 -2.29 -8.56
CA ARG A 127 20.23 -3.25 -7.44
C ARG A 127 19.56 -4.57 -7.79
#